data_AF-A0A6L5ZMD9-F1
#
_entry.id   AF-A0A6L5ZMD9-F1
#
_cell.length_a   1.000
_cell.length_b   1.000
_cell.length_c   1.000
_cell.angle_alpha   90.00
_cell.angle_beta   90.00
_cell.angle_gamma   90.00
#
_symmetry.space_group_name_H-M   'P 1'
#
loop_
_entity.id
_entity.type
_entity.pdbx_description
1 polymer ?
#
loop_
_entity_poly.entity_id
_entity_poly.type
_entity_poly.pdbx_seq_one_letter_code
_entity_poly.pdbx_strand_id
1 'polypeptide(L)'
;QKATKALETEQAAIGFESLLVDDQIAKVSLVGAGMRSHPGVSATFFSALAEASINVEMISTSEIRISIVTRVDDAKRAVQALHAAFGLNADGEAVVYGGSGR
;
A
#
# COMPACT_ATOMS: atom_id res chain seq x y z
N GLN A 1 16.90 -6.19 13.42
CA GLN A 1 17.61 -7.14 14.32
C GLN A 1 16.91 -7.38 15.67
N LYS A 2 16.46 -6.36 16.43
CA LYS A 2 15.78 -6.59 17.74
C LYS A 2 14.52 -7.47 17.64
N ALA A 3 13.67 -7.25 16.63
CA ALA A 3 12.44 -8.01 16.42
C ALA A 3 12.71 -9.49 16.07
N THR A 4 13.66 -9.74 15.15
CA THR A 4 14.08 -11.09 14.76
C THR A 4 14.52 -11.91 15.97
N LYS A 5 15.41 -11.35 16.80
CA LYS A 5 15.90 -12.02 18.01
C LYS A 5 14.80 -12.33 19.02
N ALA A 6 13.81 -11.44 19.15
CA ALA A 6 12.65 -11.69 20.01
C ALA A 6 11.82 -12.87 19.48
N LEU A 7 11.55 -12.93 18.18
CA LEU A 7 10.78 -14.02 17.57
C LEU A 7 11.52 -15.36 17.61
N GLU A 8 12.84 -15.37 17.38
CA GLU A 8 13.69 -16.56 17.50
C GLU A 8 13.64 -17.17 18.91
N THR A 9 13.61 -16.32 19.95
CA THR A 9 13.54 -16.77 21.35
C THR A 9 12.22 -17.49 21.65
N GLU A 10 11.14 -17.12 20.95
CA GLU A 10 9.81 -17.70 21.12
C GLU A 10 9.55 -18.90 20.18
N GLN A 11 10.53 -19.31 19.34
CA GLN A 11 10.30 -20.36 18.34
C GLN A 11 9.84 -21.68 18.95
N ALA A 12 10.44 -22.11 20.06
CA ALA A 12 10.05 -23.35 20.73
C ALA A 12 8.64 -23.27 21.34
N ALA A 13 8.22 -22.09 21.80
CA ALA A 13 6.92 -21.88 22.41
C ALA A 13 5.80 -21.74 21.38
N ILE A 14 6.05 -21.05 20.27
CA ILE A 14 5.08 -20.82 19.19
C ILE A 14 5.05 -21.99 18.19
N GLY A 15 6.19 -22.62 17.94
CA GLY A 15 6.31 -23.79 17.06
C GLY A 15 6.36 -23.49 15.56
N PHE A 16 6.87 -22.33 15.13
CA PHE A 16 7.00 -22.02 13.71
C PHE A 16 8.22 -22.70 13.05
N GLU A 17 8.08 -23.09 11.77
CA GLU A 17 9.12 -23.81 11.01
C GLU A 17 10.32 -22.94 10.66
N SER A 18 10.07 -21.73 10.14
CA SER A 18 11.11 -20.81 9.73
C SER A 18 10.71 -19.35 9.95
N LEU A 19 11.72 -18.50 10.12
CA LEU A 19 11.57 -17.05 10.21
C LEU A 19 12.25 -16.41 8.99
N LEU A 20 11.45 -15.76 8.15
CA LEU A 20 11.93 -15.03 6.98
C LEU A 20 11.97 -13.54 7.29
N VAL A 21 13.07 -12.89 6.92
CA VAL A 21 13.27 -11.45 7.11
C VAL A 21 13.69 -10.85 5.76
N ASP A 22 12.96 -9.83 5.33
CA ASP A 22 13.29 -9.04 4.14
C ASP A 22 13.31 -7.56 4.53
N ASP A 23 14.45 -6.90 4.31
CA ASP A 23 14.64 -5.48 4.54
C ASP A 23 14.66 -4.65 3.23
N GLN A 24 14.47 -5.30 2.07
CA GLN A 24 14.45 -4.71 0.74
C GLN A 24 13.01 -4.45 0.25
N ILE A 25 12.14 -4.05 1.19
CA ILE A 25 10.73 -3.76 0.94
C ILE A 25 10.39 -2.32 1.25
N ALA A 26 9.36 -1.80 0.57
CA ALA A 26 8.74 -0.53 0.87
C ALA A 26 7.23 -0.70 1.05
N LYS A 27 6.67 0.07 1.98
CA LYS A 27 5.22 0.19 2.17
C LYS A 27 4.72 1.46 1.51
N VAL A 28 3.79 1.33 0.57
CA VAL A 28 3.11 2.46 -0.08
C VAL A 28 1.64 2.42 0.33
N SER A 29 1.05 3.58 0.60
CA SER A 29 -0.34 3.66 1.08
C SER A 29 -1.10 4.78 0.40
N LEU A 30 -2.27 4.46 -0.14
CA LEU A 30 -3.28 5.45 -0.51
C LEU A 30 -4.20 5.66 0.69
N VAL A 31 -4.44 6.91 1.07
CA VAL A 31 -5.29 7.29 2.20
C VAL A 31 -6.35 8.28 1.71
N GLY A 32 -7.61 8.07 2.08
CA GLY A 32 -8.68 9.00 1.72
C GLY A 32 -10.00 8.65 2.39
N ALA A 33 -10.74 9.67 2.82
CA ALA A 33 -12.12 9.53 3.25
C ALA A 33 -13.00 9.26 2.01
N GLY A 34 -13.78 8.18 2.03
CA GLY A 34 -14.69 7.83 0.92
C GLY A 34 -14.27 6.61 0.09
N MET A 35 -13.17 5.91 0.40
CA MET A 35 -12.82 4.65 -0.28
C MET A 35 -13.93 3.60 -0.19
N ARG A 36 -14.57 3.46 0.99
CA ARG A 36 -15.69 2.54 1.22
C ARG A 36 -16.89 2.80 0.29
N SER A 37 -17.15 4.07 -0.03
CA SER A 37 -18.31 4.48 -0.83
C SER A 37 -18.04 4.50 -2.33
N HIS A 38 -16.77 4.29 -2.75
CA HIS A 38 -16.34 4.35 -4.14
C HIS A 38 -15.57 3.08 -4.51
N PRO A 39 -16.27 1.99 -4.89
CA PRO A 39 -15.66 0.69 -5.21
C PRO A 39 -14.56 0.76 -6.29
N GLY A 40 -14.62 1.77 -7.18
CA GLY A 40 -13.63 2.00 -8.23
C GLY A 40 -12.23 2.37 -7.72
N VAL A 41 -12.07 2.82 -6.47
CA VAL A 41 -10.77 3.25 -5.94
C VAL A 41 -9.75 2.12 -5.91
N SER A 42 -10.15 0.92 -5.43
CA SER A 42 -9.24 -0.24 -5.41
C SER A 42 -8.87 -0.69 -6.82
N ALA A 43 -9.83 -0.66 -7.76
CA ALA A 43 -9.57 -1.02 -9.16
C ALA A 43 -8.55 -0.06 -9.79
N THR A 44 -8.76 1.25 -9.68
CA THR A 44 -7.81 2.26 -10.17
C THR A 44 -6.43 2.10 -9.53
N PHE A 45 -6.39 1.85 -8.21
CA PHE A 45 -5.14 1.65 -7.47
C PHE A 45 -4.32 0.48 -8.00
N PHE A 46 -4.92 -0.71 -8.16
CA PHE A 46 -4.20 -1.89 -8.63
C PHE A 46 -3.89 -1.85 -10.13
N SER A 47 -4.78 -1.27 -10.95
CA SER A 47 -4.51 -1.07 -12.38
C SER A 47 -3.30 -0.16 -12.60
N ALA A 48 -3.21 0.96 -11.87
CA ALA A 48 -2.07 1.88 -12.00
C ALA A 48 -0.72 1.23 -11.65
N LEU A 49 -0.70 0.36 -10.63
CA LEU A 49 0.50 -0.40 -10.27
C LEU A 49 0.86 -1.45 -11.32
N ALA A 50 -0.14 -2.14 -11.87
CA ALA A 50 0.07 -3.13 -12.92
C ALA A 50 0.60 -2.48 -14.21
N GLU A 51 0.04 -1.35 -14.63
CA GLU A 51 0.50 -0.57 -15.79
C GLU A 51 1.95 -0.07 -15.60
N ALA A 52 2.32 0.29 -14.37
CA ALA A 52 3.70 0.66 -14.02
C ALA A 52 4.66 -0.54 -13.88
N SER A 53 4.17 -1.78 -14.08
CA SER A 53 4.92 -3.03 -13.89
C SER A 53 5.53 -3.14 -12.47
N ILE A 54 4.70 -2.89 -11.46
CA ILE A 54 5.08 -2.95 -10.04
C ILE A 54 4.42 -4.16 -9.41
N ASN A 55 5.24 -5.04 -8.84
CA ASN A 55 4.74 -6.22 -8.16
C ASN A 55 4.23 -5.87 -6.74
N VAL A 56 3.09 -6.45 -6.36
CA VAL A 56 2.50 -6.30 -5.03
C VAL A 56 2.73 -7.58 -4.24
N GLU A 57 3.54 -7.51 -3.19
CA GLU A 57 3.91 -8.68 -2.38
C GLU A 57 2.95 -8.90 -1.21
N MET A 58 2.38 -7.83 -0.68
CA MET A 58 1.39 -7.89 0.40
C MET A 58 0.37 -6.76 0.26
N ILE A 59 -0.88 -7.03 0.66
CA ILE A 59 -1.97 -6.07 0.69
C ILE A 59 -2.52 -6.01 2.12
N SER A 60 -2.77 -4.79 2.61
CA SER A 60 -3.49 -4.55 3.85
C SER A 60 -4.42 -3.35 3.69
N THR A 61 -5.68 -3.49 4.10
CA THR A 61 -6.72 -2.49 3.85
C THR A 61 -7.48 -2.10 5.11
N SER A 62 -7.98 -0.86 5.14
CA SER A 62 -9.02 -0.38 6.06
C SER A 62 -10.07 0.41 5.27
N GLU A 63 -11.08 0.97 5.94
CA GLU A 63 -12.13 1.76 5.29
C GLU A 63 -11.63 3.02 4.58
N ILE A 64 -10.43 3.50 4.94
CA ILE A 64 -9.86 4.76 4.46
C ILE A 64 -8.42 4.61 3.95
N ARG A 65 -7.91 3.37 3.88
CA ARG A 65 -6.52 3.11 3.50
C ARG A 65 -6.36 1.80 2.74
N ILE A 66 -5.63 1.87 1.63
CA ILE A 66 -5.07 0.70 0.96
C ILE A 66 -3.57 0.80 1.10
N SER A 67 -2.94 -0.19 1.73
CA SER A 67 -1.49 -0.30 1.86
C SER A 67 -1.00 -1.51 1.09
N ILE A 68 0.11 -1.35 0.38
CA ILE A 68 0.84 -2.45 -0.24
C ILE A 68 2.26 -2.51 0.28
N VAL A 69 2.84 -3.71 0.21
CA VAL A 69 4.29 -3.92 0.28
C VAL A 69 4.78 -4.26 -1.13
N THR A 70 5.87 -3.63 -1.55
CA THR A 70 6.56 -3.84 -2.83
C THR A 70 8.08 -3.72 -2.62
N ARG A 71 8.89 -3.89 -3.66
CA ARG A 71 10.35 -3.72 -3.57
C ARG A 71 10.71 -2.28 -3.30
N VAL A 72 11.79 -2.06 -2.53
CA VAL A 72 12.23 -0.70 -2.17
C VAL A 72 12.52 0.18 -3.40
N ASP A 73 13.08 -0.41 -4.46
CA ASP A 73 13.41 0.29 -5.71
C ASP A 73 12.17 0.73 -6.50
N ASP A 74 11.03 0.08 -6.28
CA ASP A 74 9.76 0.38 -6.93
C ASP A 74 8.98 1.48 -6.20
N ALA A 75 9.34 1.80 -4.96
CA ALA A 75 8.58 2.70 -4.11
C ALA A 75 8.30 4.06 -4.77
N LYS A 76 9.32 4.67 -5.38
CA LYS A 76 9.18 5.96 -6.06
C LYS A 76 8.25 5.87 -7.28
N ARG A 77 8.41 4.82 -8.09
CA ARG A 77 7.56 4.59 -9.28
C ARG A 77 6.11 4.34 -8.87
N ALA A 78 5.90 3.58 -7.79
CA ALA A 78 4.58 3.29 -7.23
C ALA A 78 3.88 4.57 -6.79
N VAL A 79 4.56 5.42 -6.01
CA VAL A 79 4.00 6.70 -5.55
C VAL A 79 3.65 7.59 -6.74
N GLN A 80 4.53 7.71 -7.73
CA GLN A 80 4.29 8.53 -8.93
C GLN A 80 3.12 8.01 -9.77
N ALA A 81 3.04 6.71 -10.02
CA ALA A 81 1.95 6.09 -10.76
C ALA A 81 0.60 6.29 -10.05
N LEU A 82 0.57 6.11 -8.73
CA LEU A 82 -0.62 6.33 -7.92
C LEU A 82 -1.02 7.81 -7.88
N HIS A 83 -0.07 8.74 -7.70
CA HIS A 83 -0.40 10.16 -7.76
C HIS A 83 -0.97 10.56 -9.13
N ALA A 84 -0.43 10.02 -10.23
CA ALA A 84 -0.97 10.25 -11.57
C ALA A 84 -2.39 9.70 -11.72
N ALA A 85 -2.63 8.45 -11.31
CA ALA A 85 -3.93 7.79 -11.44
C ALA A 85 -5.04 8.48 -10.63
N PHE A 86 -4.69 9.15 -9.53
CA PHE A 86 -5.62 9.90 -8.68
C PHE A 86 -5.56 11.43 -8.89
N GLY A 87 -4.83 11.91 -9.90
CA GLY A 87 -4.76 13.33 -10.23
C GLY A 87 -4.08 14.22 -9.17
N LEU A 88 -3.19 13.67 -8.35
CA LEU A 88 -2.52 14.34 -7.21
C LEU A 88 -1.14 14.93 -7.59
N ASN A 89 -0.86 15.08 -8.87
CA ASN A 89 0.42 15.60 -9.39
C ASN A 89 0.50 17.14 -9.45
N ALA A 90 -0.58 17.85 -9.11
CA ALA A 90 -0.64 19.31 -9.17
C ALA A 90 -0.62 19.94 -7.76
N ASP A 91 -0.07 21.14 -7.63
CA ASP A 91 -0.10 21.99 -6.42
C ASP A 91 -1.52 22.54 -6.09
N GLY A 92 -2.58 21.83 -6.51
CA GLY A 92 -3.98 22.23 -6.40
C GLY A 92 -4.78 21.35 -5.44
N GLU A 93 -5.89 21.91 -4.92
CA GLU A 93 -6.79 21.25 -3.98
C GLU A 93 -7.16 19.82 -4.41
N ALA A 94 -7.11 18.89 -3.46
CA ALA A 94 -7.49 17.51 -3.69
C ALA A 94 -8.91 17.42 -4.29
N VAL A 95 -9.03 16.74 -5.43
CA VAL A 95 -10.33 16.54 -6.08
C VAL A 95 -11.19 15.64 -5.20
N VAL A 96 -12.27 16.20 -4.67
CA VAL A 96 -13.23 15.49 -3.82
C VAL A 96 -14.13 14.63 -4.69
N TYR A 97 -13.92 13.32 -4.68
CA TYR A 97 -14.79 12.34 -5.35
C TYR A 97 -16.15 12.13 -4.65
N GLY A 98 -16.46 12.91 -3.59
CA GLY A 98 -17.66 12.77 -2.75
C GLY A 98 -18.65 13.94 -2.83
N GLY A 99 -18.80 14.59 -3.98
CA GLY A 99 -19.71 15.73 -4.15
C GLY A 99 -20.92 15.44 -5.04
N SER A 100 -22.00 14.88 -4.48
CA SER A 100 -23.34 15.35 -4.87
C SER A 100 -23.85 16.19 -3.71
N GLY A 101 -23.77 17.50 -3.86
CA GLY A 101 -24.21 18.43 -2.83
C GLY A 101 -25.66 18.17 -2.44
N ARG A 102 -25.84 17.64 -1.22
CA ARG A 102 -26.90 17.94 -0.25
C ARG A 102 -26.36 17.58 1.13
#